data_AF-A0A849MCS4-F1
#
_entry.id   AF-A0A849MCS4-F1
#
_cell.length_a   1.000
_cell.length_b   1.000
_cell.length_c   1.000
_cell.angle_alpha   90.00
_cell.angle_beta   90.00
_cell.angle_gamma   90.00
#
_symmetry.space_group_name_H-M   'P 1'
#
loop_
_entity.id
_entity.type
_entity.pdbx_description
1 polymer ?
#
loop_
_entity_poly.entity_id
_entity_poly.type
_entity_poly.pdbx_seq_one_letter_code
_entity_poly.pdbx_strand_id
1 'polypeptide(L)'
;MEKEYKWQQIEVIEKKDREEILKSICVMNLKKSPGTTATVNDELDQVAKEDKTYLNSQFNLYDPDIIICCSRVVSDLFHELIEFPEKPDWKMTSRGVWYHSYKPGKFVISYLHPQAHVPGNMLYYTLLDAVKEIREGY
;
A
#
# COMPACT_ATOMS: atom_id res chain seq x y z
N MET A 1 4.41 2.17 -20.70
CA MET A 1 5.85 2.07 -20.31
C MET A 1 6.46 0.89 -21.05
N GLU A 2 7.49 1.07 -21.88
CA GLU A 2 7.92 0.01 -22.84
C GLU A 2 9.12 -0.86 -22.43
N LYS A 3 9.87 -0.51 -21.38
CA LYS A 3 11.11 -1.23 -21.05
C LYS A 3 10.85 -2.37 -20.05
N GLU A 4 11.05 -3.60 -20.50
CA GLU A 4 11.07 -4.79 -19.66
C GLU A 4 12.48 -5.03 -19.10
N TYR A 5 12.59 -5.21 -17.78
CA TYR A 5 13.85 -5.45 -17.10
C TYR A 5 13.98 -6.93 -16.73
N LYS A 6 15.13 -7.54 -17.04
CA LYS A 6 15.47 -8.88 -16.57
C LYS A 6 15.79 -8.85 -15.08
N TRP A 7 15.51 -9.95 -14.37
CA TRP A 7 15.65 -10.01 -12.91
C TRP A 7 17.07 -9.66 -12.46
N GLN A 8 18.08 -10.13 -13.18
CA GLN A 8 19.50 -9.87 -12.88
C GLN A 8 19.86 -8.37 -12.93
N GLN A 9 19.06 -7.54 -13.60
CA GLN A 9 19.28 -6.10 -13.72
C GLN A 9 18.67 -5.31 -12.55
N ILE A 10 17.79 -5.93 -11.76
CA ILE A 10 17.02 -5.27 -10.69
C ILE A 10 17.20 -5.94 -9.33
N GLU A 11 17.72 -7.16 -9.28
CA GLU A 11 18.06 -7.86 -8.04
C GLU A 11 19.14 -7.11 -7.25
N VAL A 12 20.02 -6.39 -7.95
CA VAL A 12 21.03 -5.52 -7.36
C VAL A 12 20.62 -4.08 -7.59
N ILE A 13 20.29 -3.38 -6.50
CA ILE A 13 19.94 -1.95 -6.51
C ILE A 13 21.02 -1.19 -5.76
N GLU A 14 21.61 -0.18 -6.39
CA GLU A 14 22.64 0.62 -5.75
C GLU A 14 22.05 1.55 -4.68
N LYS A 15 22.88 1.98 -3.74
CA LYS A 15 22.44 2.92 -2.69
C LYS A 15 21.83 4.19 -3.27
N LYS A 16 22.44 4.72 -4.34
CA LYS A 16 21.98 5.95 -5.02
C LYS A 16 20.58 5.78 -5.61
N ASP A 17 20.29 4.63 -6.22
CA ASP A 17 18.97 4.34 -6.79
C ASP A 17 17.90 4.30 -5.69
N ARG A 18 18.22 3.67 -4.55
CA ARG A 18 17.31 3.64 -3.40
C ARG A 18 17.03 5.04 -2.86
N GLU A 19 18.07 5.85 -2.68
CA GLU A 19 17.93 7.21 -2.17
C GLU A 19 17.05 8.08 -3.08
N GLU A 20 17.16 7.90 -4.40
CA GLU A 20 16.33 8.64 -5.35
C GLU A 20 14.89 8.15 -5.33
N ILE A 21 14.66 6.84 -5.39
CA ILE A 21 13.31 6.25 -5.40
C ILE A 21 12.56 6.56 -4.09
N LEU A 22 13.22 6.47 -2.94
CA LEU A 22 12.60 6.68 -1.63
C LEU A 22 12.03 8.10 -1.45
N LYS A 23 12.53 9.11 -2.18
CA LYS A 23 11.97 10.47 -2.15
C LYS A 23 10.53 10.52 -2.68
N SER A 24 10.14 9.56 -3.51
CA SER A 24 8.80 9.46 -4.08
C SER A 24 7.86 8.53 -3.30
N ILE A 25 8.34 7.93 -2.20
CA ILE A 25 7.60 6.93 -1.43
C ILE A 25 7.36 7.44 -0.01
N CYS A 26 6.11 7.36 0.44
CA CYS A 26 5.76 7.52 1.84
C CYS A 26 5.43 6.16 2.45
N VAL A 27 5.89 5.91 3.68
CA VAL A 27 5.55 4.70 4.44
C VAL A 27 4.67 5.10 5.62
N MET A 28 3.46 4.54 5.67
CA MET A 28 2.49 4.82 6.73
C MET A 28 2.18 3.54 7.51
N ASN A 29 2.67 3.48 8.75
CA ASN A 29 2.23 2.43 9.68
C ASN A 29 0.82 2.73 10.17
N LEU A 30 -0.06 1.72 10.19
CA LEU A 30 -1.44 1.83 10.69
C LEU A 30 -1.50 1.90 12.22
N LYS A 31 -0.71 1.07 12.91
CA LYS A 31 -0.55 1.18 14.36
C LYS A 31 0.50 2.25 14.67
N LYS A 32 0.12 3.28 15.43
CA LYS A 32 1.03 4.36 15.84
C LYS A 32 1.62 4.15 17.24
N SER A 33 0.92 3.39 18.08
CA SER A 33 1.39 3.06 19.42
C SER A 33 2.43 1.93 19.41
N PRO A 34 3.53 2.03 20.20
CA PRO A 34 4.41 0.90 20.46
C PRO A 34 3.63 -0.24 21.15
N GLY A 35 4.09 -1.48 21.01
CA GLY A 35 3.42 -2.65 21.59
C GLY A 35 3.51 -2.69 23.11
N THR A 36 2.52 -2.16 23.81
CA THR A 36 2.29 -2.44 25.24
C THR A 36 0.92 -3.09 25.43
N THR A 37 0.93 -4.25 26.07
CA THR A 37 -0.23 -5.00 26.53
C THR A 37 -0.80 -4.30 27.75
N ALA A 38 -1.91 -3.56 27.63
CA ALA A 38 -2.93 -3.48 28.69
C ALA A 38 -4.08 -2.53 28.31
N THR A 39 -5.26 -3.03 28.64
CA THR A 39 -6.59 -2.49 28.43
C THR A 39 -6.94 -1.40 29.45
N VAL A 40 -7.32 -0.21 28.95
CA VAL A 40 -8.24 0.72 29.63
C VAL A 40 -9.28 1.11 28.57
N ASN A 41 -10.50 0.60 28.69
CA ASN A 41 -11.50 0.60 27.60
C ASN A 41 -11.88 2.00 27.09
N ASP A 42 -11.86 3.03 27.94
CA ASP A 42 -12.19 4.40 27.50
C ASP A 42 -11.00 5.12 26.83
N GLU A 43 -9.77 4.81 27.27
CA GLU A 43 -8.54 5.32 26.65
C GLU A 43 -8.29 4.66 25.29
N LEU A 44 -8.67 3.39 25.12
CA LEU A 44 -8.56 2.67 23.85
C LEU A 44 -9.41 3.29 22.75
N ASP A 45 -10.65 3.68 23.06
CA ASP A 45 -11.54 4.32 22.08
C ASP A 45 -11.06 5.71 21.69
N GLN A 46 -10.54 6.49 22.66
CA GLN A 46 -9.97 7.81 22.41
C GLN A 46 -8.69 7.71 21.57
N VAL A 47 -7.78 6.81 21.94
CA VAL A 47 -6.54 6.54 21.18
C VAL A 47 -6.86 6.02 19.78
N ALA A 48 -7.83 5.14 19.62
CA ALA A 48 -8.26 4.66 18.31
C ALA A 48 -8.86 5.78 17.44
N LYS A 49 -9.64 6.70 18.03
CA LYS A 49 -10.20 7.88 17.33
C LYS A 49 -9.11 8.89 16.97
N GLU A 50 -8.15 9.13 17.85
CA GLU A 50 -7.01 10.01 17.61
C GLU A 50 -6.09 9.44 16.53
N ASP A 51 -5.74 8.16 16.62
CA ASP A 51 -4.98 7.44 15.58
C ASP A 51 -5.70 7.53 14.24
N LYS A 52 -7.03 7.32 14.21
CA LYS A 52 -7.83 7.47 12.99
C LYS A 52 -7.73 8.89 12.41
N THR A 53 -7.83 9.92 13.26
CA THR A 53 -7.73 11.33 12.83
C THR A 53 -6.35 11.64 12.24
N TYR A 54 -5.28 11.19 12.91
CA TYR A 54 -3.91 11.38 12.44
C TYR A 54 -3.57 10.57 11.18
N LEU A 55 -4.14 9.37 11.04
CA LEU A 55 -4.02 8.54 9.85
C LEU A 55 -4.68 9.22 8.65
N ASN A 56 -5.91 9.73 8.80
CA ASN A 56 -6.59 10.46 7.73
C ASN A 56 -5.86 11.77 7.38
N SER A 57 -5.30 12.47 8.38
CA SER A 57 -4.47 13.65 8.13
C SER A 57 -3.20 13.32 7.34
N GLN A 58 -2.50 12.22 7.68
CA GLN A 58 -1.33 11.74 6.92
C GLN A 58 -1.71 11.32 5.50
N PHE A 59 -2.80 10.56 5.36
CA PHE A 59 -3.31 10.10 4.07
C PHE A 59 -3.62 11.29 3.14
N ASN A 60 -4.31 12.31 3.65
CA ASN A 60 -4.65 13.50 2.90
C ASN A 60 -3.42 14.37 2.60
N LEU A 61 -2.42 14.41 3.49
CA LEU A 61 -1.17 15.16 3.29
C LEU A 61 -0.31 14.53 2.19
N TYR A 62 -0.18 13.20 2.19
CA TYR A 62 0.65 12.48 1.21
C TYR A 62 0.02 12.46 -0.18
N ASP A 63 -1.31 12.51 -0.26
CA ASP A 63 -2.09 12.48 -1.49
C ASP A 63 -1.53 11.49 -2.56
N PRO A 64 -1.33 10.21 -2.20
CA PRO A 64 -0.62 9.27 -3.07
C PRO A 64 -1.37 9.05 -4.39
N ASP A 65 -0.66 8.62 -5.44
CA ASP A 65 -1.30 8.12 -6.68
C ASP A 65 -1.57 6.61 -6.58
N ILE A 66 -0.70 5.88 -5.88
CA ILE A 66 -0.79 4.44 -5.69
C ILE A 66 -0.53 4.14 -4.22
N ILE A 67 -1.44 3.38 -3.61
CA ILE A 67 -1.31 2.85 -2.26
C ILE A 67 -1.10 1.35 -2.37
N ILE A 68 -0.08 0.83 -1.69
CA ILE A 68 0.20 -0.61 -1.64
C ILE A 68 -0.03 -1.07 -0.20
N CYS A 69 -1.11 -1.83 0.02
CA CYS A 69 -1.41 -2.47 1.29
C CYS A 69 -0.72 -3.84 1.33
N CYS A 70 0.28 -3.98 2.21
CA CYS A 70 1.18 -5.15 2.29
C CYS A 70 0.57 -6.42 2.92
N SER A 71 -0.73 -6.66 2.75
CA SER A 71 -1.46 -7.93 2.93
C SER A 71 -2.96 -7.64 2.82
N ARG A 72 -3.77 -8.70 2.70
CA ARG A 72 -5.23 -8.55 2.78
C ARG A 72 -5.68 -7.98 4.13
N VAL A 73 -5.07 -8.44 5.23
CA VAL A 73 -5.37 -7.95 6.59
C VAL A 73 -5.06 -6.45 6.73
N VAL A 74 -3.90 -6.01 6.22
CA VAL A 74 -3.55 -4.58 6.21
C VAL A 74 -4.50 -3.78 5.33
N SER A 75 -4.91 -4.34 4.19
CA SER A 75 -5.90 -3.72 3.32
C SER A 75 -7.24 -3.54 4.04
N ASP A 76 -7.78 -4.58 4.67
CA ASP A 76 -9.07 -4.49 5.36
C ASP A 76 -9.01 -3.46 6.51
N LEU A 77 -7.96 -3.50 7.35
CA LEU A 77 -7.76 -2.54 8.42
C LEU A 77 -7.58 -1.10 7.90
N PHE A 78 -6.86 -0.91 6.80
CA PHE A 78 -6.71 0.41 6.17
C PHE A 78 -8.06 0.99 5.75
N HIS A 79 -9.00 0.17 5.26
CA HIS A 79 -10.34 0.64 4.87
C HIS A 79 -11.27 0.91 6.06
N GLU A 80 -11.02 0.30 7.22
CA GLU A 80 -11.73 0.63 8.46
C GLU A 80 -11.26 1.99 9.04
N LEU A 81 -9.98 2.30 8.88
CA LEU A 81 -9.33 3.48 9.45
C LEU A 81 -9.36 4.70 8.52
N ILE A 82 -9.22 4.52 7.21
CA ILE A 82 -9.18 5.63 6.25
C ILE A 82 -10.55 5.90 5.67
N GLU A 83 -10.90 7.18 5.62
CA GLU A 83 -12.16 7.66 5.11
C GLU A 83 -12.08 7.83 3.59
N PHE A 84 -12.87 7.02 2.88
CA PHE A 84 -13.06 7.13 1.44
C PHE A 84 -14.42 7.76 1.13
N PRO A 85 -14.53 8.55 0.04
CA PRO A 85 -15.81 9.15 -0.36
C PRO A 85 -16.85 8.09 -0.75
N GLU A 86 -16.40 6.95 -1.25
CA GLU A 86 -17.24 5.85 -1.71
C GLU A 86 -16.70 4.52 -1.17
N LYS A 87 -17.59 3.51 -1.12
CA LYS A 87 -17.16 2.14 -0.79
C LYS A 87 -16.26 1.59 -1.90
N PRO A 88 -15.24 0.79 -1.56
CA PRO A 88 -14.31 0.26 -2.56
C PRO A 88 -15.02 -0.72 -3.50
N ASP A 89 -15.01 -0.40 -4.79
CA ASP A 89 -15.39 -1.32 -5.88
C ASP A 89 -14.18 -2.19 -6.24
N TRP A 90 -14.00 -3.29 -5.51
CA TRP A 90 -12.86 -4.19 -5.67
C TRP A 90 -12.88 -4.90 -7.02
N LYS A 91 -11.78 -4.75 -7.75
CA LYS A 91 -11.48 -5.44 -9.01
C LYS A 91 -10.24 -6.29 -8.84
N MET A 92 -10.06 -7.23 -9.75
CA MET A 92 -8.91 -8.11 -9.77
C MET A 92 -8.21 -7.98 -11.11
N THR A 93 -6.88 -7.91 -11.10
CA THR A 93 -6.08 -7.99 -12.33
C THR A 93 -6.13 -9.40 -12.92
N SER A 94 -5.71 -9.56 -14.17
CA SER A 94 -5.59 -10.84 -14.86
C SER A 94 -4.72 -11.86 -14.11
N ARG A 95 -3.78 -11.39 -13.28
CA ARG A 95 -2.87 -12.20 -12.46
C ARG A 95 -3.30 -12.35 -11.00
N GLY A 96 -4.52 -11.95 -10.64
CA GLY A 96 -5.08 -12.20 -9.31
C GLY A 96 -4.76 -11.16 -8.24
N VAL A 97 -4.30 -9.96 -8.62
CA VAL A 97 -4.04 -8.88 -7.66
C VAL A 97 -5.29 -8.04 -7.47
N TRP A 98 -5.74 -7.89 -6.22
CA TRP A 98 -6.89 -7.07 -5.88
C TRP A 98 -6.54 -5.58 -5.85
N TYR A 99 -7.38 -4.75 -6.44
CA TYR A 99 -7.24 -3.31 -6.43
C TYR A 99 -8.60 -2.62 -6.51
N HIS A 100 -8.65 -1.32 -6.18
CA HIS A 100 -9.75 -0.46 -6.59
C HIS A 100 -9.26 0.97 -6.84
N SER A 101 -10.05 1.75 -7.57
CA SER A 101 -9.88 3.20 -7.69
C SER A 101 -10.57 3.88 -6.51
N TYR A 102 -9.95 4.89 -5.92
CA TYR A 102 -10.59 5.72 -4.87
C TYR A 102 -10.80 7.17 -5.30
N LYS A 103 -10.07 7.60 -6.32
CA LYS A 103 -10.25 8.85 -7.08
C LYS A 103 -9.77 8.59 -8.52
N PRO A 104 -10.22 9.36 -9.53
CA PRO A 104 -9.71 9.21 -10.90
C PRO A 104 -8.18 9.22 -10.94
N GLY A 105 -7.59 8.16 -11.49
CA GLY A 105 -6.13 7.99 -11.59
C GLY A 105 -5.42 7.57 -10.31
N LYS A 106 -6.15 7.33 -9.21
CA LYS A 106 -5.57 6.96 -7.91
C LYS A 106 -6.12 5.64 -7.39
N PHE A 107 -5.21 4.75 -6.98
CA PHE A 107 -5.52 3.35 -6.75
C PHE A 107 -5.01 2.82 -5.42
N VAL A 108 -5.77 1.89 -4.82
CA VAL A 108 -5.32 1.04 -3.71
C VAL A 108 -5.10 -0.37 -4.25
N ILE A 109 -3.96 -0.98 -3.91
CA ILE A 109 -3.57 -2.34 -4.31
C ILE A 109 -3.35 -3.17 -3.05
N SER A 110 -4.11 -4.26 -2.90
CA SER A 110 -3.91 -5.23 -1.83
C SER A 110 -2.88 -6.27 -2.28
N TYR A 111 -1.65 -6.15 -1.78
CA TYR A 111 -0.50 -6.90 -2.29
C TYR A 111 0.28 -7.65 -1.20
N LEU A 112 1.20 -8.50 -1.63
CA LEU A 112 2.08 -9.27 -0.75
C LEU A 112 3.00 -8.36 0.06
N HIS A 113 3.28 -8.76 1.30
CA HIS A 113 4.27 -8.09 2.14
C HIS A 113 5.67 -8.22 1.51
N PRO A 114 6.53 -7.18 1.55
CA PRO A 114 7.90 -7.27 1.02
C PRO A 114 8.76 -8.39 1.65
N GLN A 115 8.44 -8.79 2.87
CA GLN A 115 9.09 -9.91 3.59
C GLN A 115 8.29 -11.23 3.52
N ALA A 116 7.30 -11.35 2.63
CA ALA A 116 6.62 -12.61 2.41
C ALA A 116 7.62 -13.70 1.97
N HIS A 117 7.39 -14.94 2.38
CA HIS A 117 8.22 -16.09 2.03
C HIS A 117 7.99 -16.55 0.57
N VAL A 118 8.29 -15.66 -0.38
CA VAL A 118 8.21 -15.90 -1.82
C VAL A 118 9.45 -15.33 -2.52
N PRO A 119 9.82 -15.84 -3.70
CA PRO A 119 10.93 -15.28 -4.46
C PRO A 119 10.76 -13.79 -4.79
N GLY A 120 11.85 -13.01 -4.71
CA GLY A 120 11.81 -11.56 -4.95
C GLY A 120 11.34 -11.17 -6.34
N ASN A 121 11.63 -11.99 -7.36
CA ASN A 121 11.14 -11.79 -8.71
C ASN A 121 9.60 -11.88 -8.79
N MET A 122 8.98 -12.76 -8.01
CA MET A 122 7.52 -12.85 -7.94
C MET A 122 6.91 -11.60 -7.31
N LEU A 123 7.52 -11.06 -6.24
CA LEU A 123 7.10 -9.80 -5.63
C LEU A 123 7.21 -8.63 -6.61
N TYR A 124 8.28 -8.58 -7.40
CA TYR A 124 8.52 -7.51 -8.35
C TYR A 124 7.61 -7.58 -9.58
N TYR A 125 7.67 -8.69 -10.33
CA TYR A 125 6.99 -8.77 -11.63
C TYR A 125 5.48 -8.78 -11.49
N THR A 126 4.94 -9.44 -10.47
CA THR A 126 3.49 -9.49 -10.27
C THR A 126 2.94 -8.11 -9.89
N LEU A 127 3.68 -7.31 -9.11
CA LEU A 127 3.30 -5.93 -8.78
C LEU A 127 3.44 -5.02 -10.01
N LEU A 128 4.53 -5.16 -10.76
CA LEU A 128 4.77 -4.36 -11.96
C LEU A 128 3.67 -4.59 -13.00
N ASP A 129 3.33 -5.84 -13.27
CA ASP A 129 2.25 -6.21 -14.20
C ASP A 129 0.90 -5.69 -13.71
N ALA A 130 0.61 -5.83 -12.42
CA ALA A 130 -0.62 -5.28 -11.85
C ALA A 130 -0.70 -3.76 -12.02
N VAL A 131 0.37 -3.01 -11.71
CA VAL A 131 0.39 -1.55 -11.86
C VAL A 131 0.24 -1.14 -13.33
N LYS A 132 0.87 -1.86 -14.27
CA LYS A 132 0.69 -1.59 -15.71
C LYS A 132 -0.76 -1.78 -16.13
N GLU A 133 -1.34 -2.95 -15.82
CA GLU A 133 -2.72 -3.29 -16.16
C GLU A 133 -3.71 -2.26 -15.58
N ILE A 134 -3.51 -1.84 -14.33
CA ILE A 134 -4.36 -0.86 -13.66
C ILE A 134 -4.27 0.53 -14.32
N ARG A 135 -3.07 0.98 -14.70
CA ARG A 135 -2.86 2.34 -15.22
C ARG A 135 -3.17 2.47 -16.70
N GLU A 136 -2.89 1.44 -17.50
CA GLU A 136 -3.14 1.46 -18.94
C GLU A 136 -4.62 1.26 -19.24
N GLY A 137 -5.39 0.74 -18.28
CA GLY A 137 -6.81 0.44 -18.45
C GLY A 137 -6.99 -0.75 -19.40
N TYR A 138 -8.09 -1.47 -19.23
CA TYR A 138 -8.66 -2.20 -20.35
C TYR A 138 -9.43 -1.21 -21.22
#